data_AF-A0A371DX96-F1
#
_entry.id   AF-A0A371DX96-F1
#
_cell.length_a   1.000
_cell.length_b   1.000
_cell.length_c   1.000
_cell.angle_alpha   90.00
_cell.angle_beta   90.00
_cell.angle_gamma   90.00
#
_symmetry.space_group_name_H-M   'P 1'
#
loop_
_entity.id
_entity.type
_entity.pdbx_description
1 polymer ?
#
loop_
_entity_poly.entity_id
_entity_poly.type
_entity_poly.pdbx_seq_one_letter_code
_entity_poly.pdbx_strand_id
1 'polypeptide(L)' 'MDPRYQQANSARTDDSDGEGDTYTPRTPRRTPMACTFCRGRKLKCDGRPICANCNRRGLACAYVPV' A
#
# COMPACT_ATOMS: atom_id res chain seq x y z
N MET A 1 24.81 1.61 -42.10
CA MET A 1 23.56 1.38 -41.33
C MET A 1 23.99 1.05 -39.91
N ASP A 2 23.94 2.06 -39.05
CA ASP A 2 24.62 2.08 -37.75
C ASP A 2 23.74 1.42 -36.66
N PRO A 3 24.21 0.39 -35.94
CA PRO A 3 23.40 -0.42 -35.02
C PRO A 3 23.16 0.20 -33.62
N ARG A 4 23.27 1.52 -33.47
CA ARG A 4 23.17 2.22 -32.16
C ARG A 4 21.79 2.82 -31.85
N TYR A 5 20.69 2.25 -32.33
CA TYR A 5 19.36 2.62 -31.82
C TYR A 5 19.17 2.05 -30.40
N GLN A 6 19.66 2.82 -29.44
CA GLN A 6 19.56 2.62 -28.00
C GLN A 6 18.09 2.56 -27.59
N GLN A 7 17.50 1.37 -27.60
CA GLN A 7 16.21 1.14 -26.95
C GLN A 7 16.45 1.06 -25.45
N ALA A 8 16.34 2.23 -24.80
CA ALA A 8 16.19 2.33 -23.37
C ALA A 8 14.87 1.65 -22.97
N ASN A 9 14.95 0.51 -22.30
CA ASN A 9 13.82 0.00 -21.54
C ASN A 9 14.30 -0.65 -20.25
N SER A 10 13.99 0.02 -19.15
CA SER A 10 14.41 -0.26 -17.79
C SER A 10 13.79 -1.57 -17.29
N ALA A 11 14.56 -2.65 -17.32
CA ALA A 11 14.20 -3.88 -16.62
C ALA A 11 14.43 -3.65 -15.11
N ARG A 12 13.32 -3.66 -14.37
CA ARG A 12 13.28 -3.49 -12.92
C ARG A 12 14.08 -4.63 -12.26
N THR A 13 15.09 -4.27 -11.49
CA THR A 13 15.78 -5.20 -10.58
C THR A 13 14.82 -5.56 -9.46
N ASP A 14 14.48 -6.84 -9.39
CA ASP A 14 13.81 -7.48 -8.26
C ASP A 14 14.70 -7.35 -7.01
N ASP A 15 14.09 -6.92 -5.91
CA ASP A 15 14.72 -6.41 -4.71
C ASP A 15 15.25 -7.56 -3.83
N SER A 16 16.58 -7.72 -3.88
CA SER A 16 17.49 -8.17 -2.82
C SER A 16 16.94 -9.11 -1.72
N ASP A 17 17.32 -10.39 -1.83
CA ASP A 17 17.45 -11.34 -0.73
C ASP A 17 18.32 -10.77 0.41
N GLY A 18 17.72 -10.65 1.60
CA GLY A 18 18.37 -10.29 2.86
C GLY A 18 17.96 -11.24 3.97
N GLU A 19 18.76 -12.30 4.13
CA GLU A 19 18.75 -13.30 5.20
C GLU A 19 18.84 -12.65 6.59
N GLY A 20 17.88 -12.98 7.48
CA GLY A 20 17.78 -12.43 8.83
C GLY A 20 16.65 -13.06 9.64
N ASP A 21 16.97 -14.19 10.26
CA ASP A 21 16.27 -14.96 11.30
C ASP A 21 15.24 -14.19 12.16
N THR A 22 13.96 -14.32 11.79
CA THR A 22 12.78 -14.67 12.63
C THR A 22 11.53 -14.36 11.81
N TYR A 23 11.08 -15.35 11.03
CA TYR A 23 9.84 -15.29 10.24
C TYR A 23 8.64 -15.36 11.19
N THR A 24 8.38 -14.29 11.93
CA THR A 24 6.97 -13.97 12.19
C THR A 24 6.44 -13.48 10.86
N PRO A 25 5.50 -14.17 10.21
CA PRO A 25 4.83 -13.60 9.06
C PRO A 25 4.29 -12.27 9.55
N ARG A 26 4.80 -11.15 9.03
CA ARG A 26 4.19 -9.84 9.21
C ARG A 26 2.89 -9.87 8.43
N THR A 27 1.96 -10.75 8.80
CA THR A 27 0.58 -10.65 8.37
C THR A 27 0.22 -9.23 8.75
N PRO A 28 0.06 -8.32 7.76
CA PRO A 28 -0.33 -6.96 8.08
C PRO A 28 -1.60 -7.15 8.87
N ARG A 29 -1.64 -6.68 10.13
CA ARG A 29 -2.83 -6.85 10.99
C ARG A 29 -3.99 -6.40 10.13
N ARG A 30 -4.79 -7.37 9.65
CA ARG A 30 -5.80 -7.07 8.65
C ARG A 30 -6.68 -6.06 9.33
N THR A 31 -6.86 -4.92 8.69
CA THR A 31 -7.67 -3.86 9.24
C THR A 31 -9.06 -4.47 9.40
N PRO A 32 -9.53 -4.70 10.63
CA PRO A 32 -10.74 -5.50 10.85
C PRO A 32 -11.94 -4.81 10.22
N MET A 33 -11.83 -3.49 10.00
CA MET A 33 -12.87 -2.64 9.49
C MET A 33 -12.24 -1.46 8.73
N ALA A 34 -12.74 -1.18 7.52
CA ALA A 34 -12.45 0.07 6.84
C ALA A 34 -13.21 1.23 7.50
N CYS A 35 -12.61 2.43 7.53
CA CYS A 35 -13.27 3.64 8.01
C CYS A 35 -14.54 3.94 7.19
N THR A 36 -15.48 4.72 7.74
CA THR A 36 -16.78 5.05 7.12
C THR A 36 -16.61 5.62 5.71
N PHE A 37 -15.66 6.54 5.52
CA PHE A 37 -15.34 7.13 4.22
C PHE A 37 -14.87 6.10 3.20
N CYS A 38 -13.88 5.28 3.56
CA CYS A 38 -13.34 4.26 2.66
C CYS A 38 -14.37 3.17 2.39
N ARG A 39 -15.20 2.80 3.38
CA ARG A 39 -16.29 1.83 3.24
C ARG A 39 -17.34 2.32 2.24
N GLY A 40 -17.86 3.54 2.42
CA GLY A 40 -18.85 4.12 1.52
C GLY A 40 -18.34 4.34 0.10
N ARG A 41 -17.03 4.57 -0.07
CA ARG A 41 -16.39 4.73 -1.37
C ARG A 41 -15.74 3.46 -1.93
N LYS A 42 -15.87 2.33 -1.23
CA LYS A 42 -15.24 1.04 -1.59
C LYS A 42 -13.72 1.14 -1.83
N LEU A 43 -13.03 2.01 -1.08
CA LEU A 43 -11.58 2.20 -1.13
C LEU A 43 -10.87 1.27 -0.14
N LYS A 44 -9.64 0.86 -0.47
CA LYS A 44 -8.76 0.16 0.47
C LYS A 44 -8.43 1.06 1.66
N CYS A 45 -8.65 0.58 2.87
CA CYS A 45 -8.35 1.30 4.11
C CYS A 45 -7.17 0.63 4.84
N ASP A 46 -6.17 1.43 5.20
CA ASP A 46 -4.97 1.01 5.94
C ASP A 46 -5.15 0.96 7.46
N GLY A 47 -6.32 1.34 7.99
CA GLY A 47 -6.74 1.07 9.38
C GLY A 47 -5.94 1.75 10.48
N ARG A 48 -5.08 2.72 10.13
CA ARG A 48 -4.44 3.63 11.09
C ARG A 48 -5.47 4.54 11.75
N PRO A 49 -5.15 5.21 12.90
CA PRO A 49 -6.05 6.15 13.55
C PRO A 49 -6.67 7.17 12.57
N ILE A 50 -5.84 7.71 11.67
CA ILE A 50 -6.28 8.38 10.45
C ILE A 50 -5.69 7.61 9.26
N CYS A 51 -6.57 7.02 8.43
CA CYS A 51 -6.11 6.28 7.26
C CYS A 51 -5.47 7.22 6.22
N ALA A 52 -4.56 6.71 5.41
CA ALA A 52 -3.79 7.48 4.42
C ALA A 52 -4.69 8.20 3.40
N ASN A 53 -5.87 7.65 3.10
CA ASN A 53 -6.85 8.30 2.21
C ASN A 53 -7.54 9.50 2.87
N CYS A 54 -7.94 9.37 4.13
CA CYS A 54 -8.54 10.47 4.89
C CYS A 54 -7.49 11.55 5.17
N ASN A 55 -6.27 11.16 5.54
CA ASN A 55 -5.17 12.08 5.82
C ASN A 55 -4.85 12.97 4.61
N ARG A 56 -4.70 12.38 3.41
CA ARG A 56 -4.44 13.14 2.17
C ARG A 56 -5.57 14.08 1.78
N ARG A 57 -6.81 13.78 2.19
CA ARG A 57 -7.99 14.57 1.85
C ARG A 57 -8.38 15.57 2.94
N GLY A 58 -7.73 15.53 4.11
CA GLY A 58 -8.11 16.34 5.27
C GLY A 58 -9.53 16.06 5.77
N LEU A 59 -10.04 14.83 5.60
CA LEU A 59 -11.40 14.46 5.98
C LEU A 59 -11.43 13.66 7.28
N ALA A 60 -12.56 13.73 7.99
CA ALA A 60 -12.79 12.94 9.19
C ALA A 60 -12.65 11.43 8.91
N CYS A 61 -11.80 10.76 9.69
CA CYS A 61 -11.59 9.33 9.61
C CYS A 61 -12.27 8.66 10.81
N ALA A 62 -13.50 8.21 10.64
CA ALA A 62 -14.27 7.53 11.69
C ALA A 62 -14.38 6.03 11.40
N TYR A 63 -14.24 5.21 12.43
CA TYR A 63 -14.46 3.76 12.36
C TYR A 63 -15.71 3.44 13.18
N VAL A 64 -16.87 3.38 12.51
CA VAL A 64 -18.16 3.11 13.16
C VAL A 64 -18.62 1.70 12.76
N PRO A 65 -18.97 0.84 13.75
CA PRO A 65 -19.65 -0.42 13.49
C PRO A 65 -21.01 -0.16 12.85
N VAL A 66 -21.38 -1.02 11.90
CA VAL A 66 -22.72 -1.03 11.30
C VAL A 66 -23.47 -2.25 11.79
#